data_AF-S6V662-F1
#
_entry.id   AF-S6V662-F1
#
_cell.length_a   1.000
_cell.length_b   1.000
_cell.length_c   1.000
_cell.angle_alpha   90.00
_cell.angle_beta   90.00
_cell.angle_gamma   90.00
#
_symmetry.space_group_name_H-M   'P 1'
#
loop_
_entity.id
_entity.type
_entity.pdbx_description
1 polymer ?
#
loop_
_entity_poly.entity_id
_entity_poly.type
_entity_poly.pdbx_seq_one_letter_code
_entity_poly.pdbx_strand_id
1 'polypeptide(L)' 'VRANIEHLQGLQPSLQALAQGGTAVGTGINAHPEFAARFSRQLSTLTGVQFVPGKDLFALIGSQDTAVAVSGQL' A
#
# COMPACT_ATOMS: atom_id res chain seq x y z
N VAL A 1 -16.81 1.66 19.75
CA VAL A 1 -15.34 1.72 19.94
C VAL A 1 -14.65 0.45 19.50
N ARG A 2 -14.89 -0.72 20.13
CA ARG A 2 -14.22 -1.98 19.71
C ARG A 2 -14.45 -2.35 18.24
N ALA A 3 -15.71 -2.33 17.79
CA ALA A 3 -16.04 -2.59 16.38
C ALA A 3 -15.32 -1.64 15.40
N ASN A 4 -15.22 -0.34 15.72
CA ASN A 4 -14.51 0.63 14.86
C ASN A 4 -13.01 0.34 14.80
N ILE A 5 -12.40 -0.07 15.92
CA ILE A 5 -10.98 -0.49 15.96
C ILE A 5 -10.79 -1.73 15.07
N GLU A 6 -11.67 -2.71 15.18
CA GLU A 6 -11.63 -3.92 14.35
C GLU A 6 -11.77 -3.59 12.86
N HIS A 7 -12.66 -2.65 12.49
CA HIS A 7 -12.80 -2.21 11.11
C HIS A 7 -11.55 -1.49 10.59
N LEU A 8 -10.98 -0.57 11.38
CA LEU A 8 -9.75 0.13 11.00
C LEU A 8 -8.56 -0.83 10.87
N GLN A 9 -8.45 -1.82 11.76
CA GLN A 9 -7.46 -2.89 11.67
C GLN A 9 -7.68 -3.75 10.41
N GLY A 10 -8.93 -3.99 10.02
CA GLY A 10 -9.26 -4.68 8.77
C GLY A 10 -8.82 -3.94 7.50
N LEU A 11 -8.72 -2.61 7.54
CA LEU A 11 -8.23 -1.79 6.43
C LEU A 11 -6.70 -1.63 6.41
N GLN A 12 -6.01 -1.99 7.49
CA GLN A 12 -4.57 -1.83 7.63
C GLN A 12 -3.76 -2.55 6.53
N PRO A 13 -4.09 -3.78 6.08
CA PRO A 13 -3.36 -4.43 4.99
C PRO A 13 -3.40 -3.65 3.67
N SER A 14 -4.54 -3.01 3.35
CA SER A 14 -4.68 -2.18 2.15
C SER A 14 -3.85 -0.90 2.24
N LEU A 15 -3.79 -0.26 3.43
CA LEU A 15 -2.91 0.88 3.69
C LEU A 15 -1.42 0.53 3.58
N GLN A 16 -1.05 -0.70 3.94
CA GLN A 16 0.33 -1.19 3.94
C GLN A 16 0.79 -1.73 2.59
N ALA A 17 -0.11 -1.82 1.61
CA ALA A 17 0.19 -2.25 0.24
C ALA A 17 0.63 -1.04 -0.61
N LEU A 18 1.89 -1.01 -1.03
CA LEU A 18 2.50 0.15 -1.68
C LEU A 18 2.47 0.04 -3.21
N ALA A 19 2.14 1.14 -3.87
CA ALA A 19 2.21 1.27 -5.33
C ALA A 19 3.67 1.35 -5.88
N GLN A 20 4.66 1.36 -4.99
CA GLN A 20 6.05 1.58 -5.36
C GLN A 20 6.57 0.48 -6.29
N GLY A 21 7.20 0.90 -7.39
CA GLY A 21 7.59 0.00 -8.49
C GLY A 21 6.59 0.00 -9.65
N GLY A 22 5.40 0.60 -9.52
CA GLY A 22 4.45 0.79 -10.62
C GLY A 22 4.87 1.88 -11.61
N THR A 23 5.77 2.78 -11.21
CA THR A 23 6.30 3.90 -12.01
C THR A 23 5.20 4.84 -12.48
N ALA A 24 5.22 5.30 -13.74
CA ALA A 24 4.33 6.36 -14.22
C ALA A 24 2.86 5.95 -14.27
N VAL A 25 2.56 4.71 -14.66
CA VAL A 25 1.18 4.28 -14.97
C VAL A 25 0.82 2.88 -14.43
N GLY A 26 1.68 2.25 -13.63
CA GLY A 26 1.44 0.92 -13.07
C GLY A 26 2.09 -0.25 -13.82
N THR A 27 2.71 0.00 -14.99
CA THR A 27 3.40 -1.04 -15.78
C THR A 27 4.74 -1.47 -15.18
N GLY A 28 5.34 -0.63 -14.34
CA GLY A 28 6.69 -0.83 -13.83
C GLY A 28 7.81 -0.58 -14.85
N ILE A 29 7.54 0.11 -15.96
CA ILE A 29 8.58 0.43 -16.94
C ILE A 29 9.71 1.24 -16.29
N ASN A 30 10.96 0.80 -16.46
CA ASN A 30 12.17 1.34 -15.82
C ASN A 30 12.34 1.01 -14.33
N ALA A 31 11.46 0.22 -13.71
CA ALA A 31 11.72 -0.33 -12.38
C ALA A 31 12.49 -1.64 -12.48
N HIS A 32 13.53 -1.80 -11.66
CA HIS A 32 14.19 -3.10 -11.50
C HIS A 32 13.19 -4.13 -10.93
N PRO A 33 13.17 -5.40 -11.37
CA PRO A 33 12.19 -6.40 -10.90
C PRO A 33 12.15 -6.58 -9.38
N GLU A 34 13.28 -6.40 -8.70
CA GLU A 34 13.36 -6.51 -7.24
C GLU A 34 13.03 -5.20 -6.48
N PHE A 35 12.81 -4.09 -7.19
CA PHE A 35 12.72 -2.76 -6.58
C PHE A 35 11.58 -2.67 -5.56
N ALA A 36 10.36 -3.10 -5.92
CA ALA A 36 9.20 -3.01 -5.04
C ALA A 36 9.42 -3.77 -3.72
N ALA A 37 9.89 -5.02 -3.82
CA ALA A 37 10.15 -5.85 -2.65
C ALA A 37 11.26 -5.27 -1.75
N ARG A 38 12.35 -4.78 -2.35
CA ARG A 38 13.46 -4.16 -1.61
C ARG A 38 13.02 -2.85 -0.94
N PHE A 39 12.24 -2.02 -1.64
CA PHE A 39 11.71 -0.77 -1.11
C PHE A 39 10.80 -1.02 0.08
N SER A 40 9.79 -1.88 -0.05
CA SER A 40 8.85 -2.19 1.04
C SER A 40 9.57 -2.74 2.26
N ARG A 41 10.56 -3.65 2.06
CA ARG A 41 11.39 -4.17 3.16
C ARG A 41 12.20 -3.07 3.85
N GLN A 42 12.84 -2.20 3.08
CA GLN A 42 13.65 -1.11 3.63
C GLN A 42 12.78 -0.12 4.41
N LEU A 43 11.63 0.29 3.84
CA LEU A 43 10.70 1.19 4.52
C LEU A 43 10.14 0.56 5.80
N SER A 44 9.86 -0.74 5.78
CA SER A 44 9.40 -1.46 6.97
C SER A 44 10.44 -1.46 8.07
N THR A 45 11.71 -1.66 7.70
CA THR A 45 12.84 -1.64 8.63
C THR A 45 13.01 -0.27 9.28
N LEU A 46 12.87 0.80 8.49
CA LEU A 46 13.05 2.18 8.97
C LEU A 46 11.93 2.67 9.88
N THR A 47 10.70 2.24 9.62
CA THR A 47 9.51 2.75 10.34
C THR A 47 9.03 1.83 11.45
N GLY A 48 9.43 0.55 11.44
CA GLY A 48 8.86 -0.48 12.30
C GLY A 48 7.44 -0.93 11.91
N VAL A 49 6.89 -0.40 10.82
CA VAL A 49 5.57 -0.77 10.28
C VAL A 49 5.76 -1.72 9.10
N GLN A 50 5.03 -2.82 9.04
CA GLN A 50 5.14 -3.75 7.92
C GLN A 50 4.49 -3.18 6.66
N PHE A 51 5.23 -3.16 5.56
CA PHE A 51 4.76 -2.78 4.24
C PHE A 51 5.06 -3.88 3.22
N VAL A 52 4.20 -4.01 2.22
CA VAL A 52 4.33 -4.99 1.14
C VAL A 52 4.10 -4.35 -0.23
N PRO A 53 4.61 -4.93 -1.32
CA PRO A 53 4.23 -4.49 -2.66
C PRO A 53 2.73 -4.68 -2.92
N GLY A 54 2.12 -3.72 -3.60
CA GLY A 54 0.74 -3.82 -4.08
C GLY A 54 0.59 -4.91 -5.16
N LYS A 55 -0.59 -5.56 -5.18
CA LYS A 55 -0.91 -6.61 -6.17
C LYS A 55 -1.32 -6.05 -7.52
N ASP A 56 -2.09 -4.96 -7.51
CA ASP A 56 -2.54 -4.25 -8.71
C ASP A 56 -2.08 -2.79 -8.63
N LEU A 57 -1.02 -2.49 -9.36
CA LEU A 57 -0.41 -1.16 -9.35
C LEU A 57 -1.19 -0.15 -10.20
N PHE A 58 -2.00 -0.60 -11.16
CA PHE A 58 -2.88 0.27 -11.93
C PHE A 58 -3.98 0.82 -11.02
N ALA A 59 -4.63 -0.05 -10.24
CA ALA A 59 -5.65 0.37 -9.29
C ALA A 59 -5.08 1.32 -8.22
N LEU A 60 -3.95 0.96 -7.61
CA LEU A 60 -3.33 1.77 -6.54
C LEU A 60 -2.83 3.14 -7.00
N ILE A 61 -2.50 3.30 -8.28
CA ILE A 61 -2.09 4.60 -8.86
C ILE A 61 -3.31 5.36 -9.40
N GLY A 62 -4.27 4.66 -10.00
CA GLY A 62 -5.42 5.25 -10.67
C GLY A 62 -6.53 5.72 -9.73
N SER A 63 -6.58 5.26 -8.49
CA SER A 63 -7.59 5.66 -7.50
C SER A 63 -6.98 5.91 -6.12
N GLN A 64 -7.79 6.45 -5.21
CA GLN A 64 -7.46 6.65 -3.79
C GLN A 64 -8.44 5.91 -2.88
N ASP A 65 -8.96 4.77 -3.35
CA ASP A 65 -10.06 4.04 -2.70
C ASP A 65 -9.72 3.62 -1.27
N THR A 66 -8.46 3.25 -1.01
CA THR A 66 -8.00 2.89 0.34
C THR A 66 -8.11 4.09 1.29
N ALA A 67 -7.71 5.29 0.84
CA ALA A 67 -7.81 6.50 1.66
C ALA A 67 -9.28 6.88 1.92
N VAL A 68 -10.14 6.77 0.90
CA VAL A 68 -11.59 7.02 1.02
C VAL A 68 -12.25 6.02 1.98
N ALA A 69 -11.91 4.73 1.88
CA ALA A 69 -12.44 3.69 2.75
C ALA A 69 -12.05 3.92 4.22
N VAL A 70 -10.79 4.30 4.48
CA VAL A 70 -10.33 4.65 5.83
C VAL A 70 -11.07 5.88 6.33
N SER A 71 -11.19 6.93 5.51
CA SER A 71 -11.94 8.14 5.87
C SER A 71 -13.41 7.85 6.21
N GLY A 72 -14.04 6.86 5.58
CA GLY A 72 -15.41 6.46 5.90
C GLY A 72 -15.56 5.71 7.24
N GLN A 73 -14.46 5.25 7.84
CA GLN A 73 -14.44 4.61 9.16
C GLN A 73 -14.02 5.57 10.30
N LEU A 74 -13.50 6.76 9.96
CA LEU A 74 -13.12 7.82 10.91
C LEU A 74 -14.33 8.68 11.30
#